data_AF-A0A9D7S679-F1
#
_entry.id   AF-A0A9D7S679-F1
#
_cell.length_a   1.000
_cell.length_b   1.000
_cell.length_c   1.000
_cell.angle_alpha   90.00
_cell.angle_beta   90.00
_cell.angle_gamma   90.00
#
_symmetry.space_group_name_H-M   'P 1'
#
loop_
_entity.id
_entity.type
_entity.pdbx_description
1 polymer ?
#
loop_
_entity_poly.entity_id
_entity_poly.type
_entity_poly.pdbx_seq_one_letter_code
_entity_poly.pdbx_strand_id
1 'polypeptide(L)'
;MQVRVSLGLRLAYDVDSEAKVVFEIEADFVVDYECISELAIDAATAFSEINSVHIVWPFWRQHVFDMVARARLPQIEVPLLSGTRL
;
A
#
# COMPACT_ATOMS: atom_id res chain seq x y z
N MET A 1 -7.30 18.53 -0.51
CA MET A 1 -6.07 18.01 0.15
C MET A 1 -5.59 16.81 -0.63
N GLN A 2 -4.29 16.73 -0.92
CA GLN A 2 -3.70 15.63 -1.69
C GLN A 2 -2.77 14.81 -0.80
N VAL A 3 -2.88 13.49 -0.85
CA VAL A 3 -2.11 12.57 -0.02
C VAL A 3 -1.51 11.48 -0.90
N ARG A 4 -0.19 11.31 -0.86
CA ARG A 4 0.50 10.20 -1.54
C ARG A 4 0.55 9.00 -0.61
N VAL A 5 0.19 7.84 -1.13
CA VAL A 5 0.26 6.56 -0.44
C VAL A 5 1.13 5.61 -1.25
N SER A 6 2.24 5.18 -0.66
CA SER A 6 3.15 4.20 -1.25
C SER A 6 2.94 2.86 -0.57
N LEU A 7 2.67 1.81 -1.34
CA LEU A 7 2.49 0.46 -0.82
C LEU A 7 3.35 -0.52 -1.61
N GLY A 8 3.92 -1.48 -0.89
CA GLY A 8 4.84 -2.47 -1.44
C GLY A 8 4.67 -3.83 -0.80
N LEU A 9 4.95 -4.87 -1.58
CA LEU A 9 5.07 -6.23 -1.09
C LEU A 9 6.31 -6.87 -1.70
N ARG A 10 7.05 -7.59 -0.86
CA ARG A 10 8.27 -8.31 -1.21
C ARG A 10 8.15 -9.76 -0.79
N LEU A 11 8.39 -10.67 -1.72
CA LEU A 11 8.56 -12.09 -1.42
C LEU A 11 10.06 -12.40 -1.39
N ALA A 12 10.55 -12.90 -0.26
CA ALA A 12 11.94 -13.31 -0.08
C ALA A 12 12.01 -14.62 0.71
N TYR A 13 13.13 -15.32 0.57
CA TYR A 13 13.44 -16.50 1.38
C TYR A 13 14.88 -16.39 1.91
N ASP A 14 15.11 -16.90 3.11
CA ASP A 14 16.44 -16.87 3.71
C ASP A 14 17.31 -18.00 3.16
N VAL A 15 18.52 -17.65 2.74
CA VAL A 15 19.59 -18.59 2.38
C VAL A 15 20.83 -18.16 3.14
N ASP A 16 21.34 -19.03 4.01
CA ASP A 16 22.57 -18.80 4.77
C ASP A 16 22.62 -17.45 5.51
N SER A 17 21.49 -17.02 6.09
CA SER A 17 21.31 -15.72 6.78
C SER A 17 21.28 -14.49 5.86
N GLU A 18 21.19 -14.67 4.54
CA GLU A 18 20.93 -13.61 3.58
C GLU A 18 19.53 -13.77 2.96
N ALA A 19 18.75 -12.69 2.97
CA ALA A 19 17.43 -12.67 2.37
C ALA A 19 17.54 -12.56 0.85
N LYS A 20 17.13 -13.61 0.13
CA LYS A 20 17.06 -13.61 -1.34
C LYS A 20 15.67 -13.22 -1.81
N VAL A 21 15.58 -12.06 -2.46
CA VAL A 21 14.32 -11.55 -3.03
C VAL A 21 13.95 -12.33 -4.28
N VAL A 22 12.72 -12.86 -4.30
CA VAL A 22 12.13 -13.51 -5.48
C VAL A 22 11.52 -12.47 -6.40
N PHE A 23 10.68 -11.61 -5.83
CA PHE A 23 10.08 -10.48 -6.52
C PHE A 23 9.62 -9.41 -5.52
N GLU A 24 9.42 -8.21 -6.05
CA GLU A 24 8.91 -7.04 -5.35
C GLU A 24 7.91 -6.33 -6.25
N ILE A 25 6.80 -5.88 -5.66
CA ILE A 25 5.75 -5.10 -6.33
C ILE A 25 5.50 -3.86 -5.48
N GLU A 26 5.73 -2.69 -6.07
CA GLU A 26 5.52 -1.39 -5.45
C GLU A 26 4.60 -0.54 -6.33
N ALA A 27 3.75 0.26 -5.69
CA ALA A 27 2.93 1.22 -6.39
C ALA A 27 2.66 2.46 -5.53
N ASP A 28 2.57 3.60 -6.21
CA ASP A 28 2.21 4.88 -5.64
C ASP A 28 0.79 5.25 -6.05
N PHE A 29 0.01 5.69 -5.07
CA PHE A 29 -1.33 6.21 -5.26
C PHE A 29 -1.41 7.63 -4.74
N VAL A 30 -2.32 8.40 -5.32
CA VAL A 30 -2.64 9.74 -4.88
C VAL A 30 -4.13 9.78 -4.54
N VAL A 31 -4.44 10.22 -3.32
CA VAL A 31 -5.80 10.44 -2.86
C VAL A 31 -6.05 11.93 -2.79
N ASP A 32 -6.99 12.40 -3.61
CA ASP A 32 -7.45 13.77 -3.62
C ASP A 32 -8.76 13.89 -2.84
N TYR A 33 -8.71 14.58 -1.71
CA TYR A 33 -9.88 14.92 -0.89
C TYR A 33 -10.38 16.31 -1.22
N GLU A 34 -11.68 16.43 -1.45
CA GLU A 34 -12.38 17.71 -1.47
C GLU A 34 -12.73 18.12 -0.02
N CYS A 35 -12.27 19.30 0.40
CA CYS A 35 -12.55 19.84 1.73
C CYS A 35 -13.72 20.84 1.62
N ILE A 36 -14.88 20.48 2.16
CA ILE A 36 -16.10 21.31 2.11
C ILE A 36 -16.00 22.50 3.08
N SER A 37 -15.21 22.38 4.13
CA SER A 37 -14.92 23.44 5.10
C SER A 37 -13.44 23.47 5.44
N GLU A 38 -13.00 24.58 6.01
CA GLU A 38 -11.65 24.69 6.55
C GLU A 38 -11.47 23.71 7.72
N LEU A 39 -10.34 23.00 7.71
CA LEU A 39 -9.97 22.01 8.72
C LEU A 39 -8.65 22.46 9.34
N ALA A 40 -8.54 22.34 10.67
CA ALA A 40 -7.25 22.49 11.33
C ALA A 40 -6.26 21.48 10.74
N ILE A 41 -5.02 21.92 10.51
CA ILE A 41 -4.00 21.11 9.84
C ILE A 41 -3.76 19.78 10.56
N ASP A 42 -3.77 19.78 11.89
CA ASP A 42 -3.57 18.58 12.70
C ASP A 42 -4.72 17.57 12.52
N ALA A 43 -5.96 18.08 12.44
CA ALA A 43 -7.13 17.25 12.20
C ALA A 43 -7.14 16.68 10.77
N ALA A 44 -6.76 17.49 9.78
CA ALA A 44 -6.63 17.04 8.38
C ALA A 44 -5.54 15.98 8.24
N THR A 45 -4.41 16.15 8.94
CA THR A 45 -3.29 15.22 8.95
C THR A 45 -3.71 13.88 9.56
N ALA A 46 -4.24 13.90 10.79
CA ALA A 46 -4.70 12.69 11.48
C ALA A 46 -5.80 11.95 10.70
N PHE A 47 -6.72 12.68 10.07
CA PHE A 47 -7.71 12.09 9.17
C PHE A 47 -7.03 11.40 7.98
N SER A 48 -6.09 12.08 7.34
CA SER A 48 -5.46 11.59 6.11
C SER A 48 -4.57 10.36 6.30
N GLU A 49 -3.86 10.25 7.42
CA GLU A 49 -2.89 9.17 7.67
C GLU A 49 -3.55 7.79 7.63
N ILE A 50 -4.72 7.68 8.24
CA ILE A 50 -5.45 6.43 8.34
C ILE A 50 -6.33 6.25 7.09
N ASN A 51 -7.18 7.23 6.78
CA ASN A 51 -8.20 7.07 5.74
C ASN A 51 -7.60 6.87 4.34
N SER A 52 -6.48 7.52 4.02
CA SER A 52 -5.88 7.42 2.68
C SER A 52 -5.38 6.01 2.41
N VAL A 53 -4.77 5.37 3.41
CA VAL A 53 -4.31 3.98 3.28
C VAL A 53 -5.50 3.03 3.16
N HIS A 54 -6.54 3.21 3.98
CA HIS A 54 -7.74 2.38 3.90
C HIS A 54 -8.42 2.44 2.53
N ILE A 55 -8.52 3.63 1.94
CA ILE A 55 -9.11 3.85 0.61
C ILE A 55 -8.24 3.19 -0.46
N VAL A 56 -6.92 3.35 -0.39
CA VAL A 56 -5.98 2.86 -1.42
C VAL A 56 -5.80 1.34 -1.36
N TRP A 57 -5.85 0.74 -0.17
CA TRP A 57 -5.55 -0.68 0.05
C TRP A 57 -6.28 -1.65 -0.90
N PRO A 58 -7.60 -1.59 -1.14
CA PRO A 58 -8.27 -2.50 -2.06
C PRO A 58 -7.78 -2.36 -3.51
N PHE A 59 -7.47 -1.15 -3.96
CA PHE A 59 -6.94 -0.90 -5.31
C PHE A 59 -5.53 -1.47 -5.45
N TRP A 60 -4.67 -1.22 -4.45
CA TRP A 60 -3.33 -1.80 -4.41
C TRP A 60 -3.37 -3.32 -4.36
N ARG A 61 -4.24 -3.92 -3.54
CA ARG A 61 -4.38 -5.38 -3.45
C ARG A 61 -4.80 -6.00 -4.78
N GLN A 62 -5.77 -5.39 -5.47
CA GLN A 62 -6.15 -5.86 -6.81
C GLN A 62 -4.98 -5.72 -7.79
N HIS A 63 -4.24 -4.61 -7.75
CA HIS A 63 -3.05 -4.41 -8.58
C HIS A 63 -1.98 -5.50 -8.36
N VAL A 64 -1.72 -5.88 -7.11
CA VAL A 64 -0.81 -6.97 -6.76
C VAL A 64 -1.29 -8.29 -7.36
N PHE A 65 -2.56 -8.66 -7.18
CA PHE A 65 -3.11 -9.90 -7.73
C PHE A 65 -3.06 -9.95 -9.25
N ASP A 66 -3.42 -8.85 -9.89
CA ASP A 66 -3.31 -8.65 -11.32
C ASP A 66 -1.88 -8.85 -11.81
N MET A 67 -0.89 -8.31 -11.10
CA MET A 67 0.51 -8.41 -11.48
C MET A 67 1.06 -9.82 -11.29
N VAL A 68 0.74 -10.45 -10.17
CA VAL A 68 1.09 -11.85 -9.89
C VAL A 68 0.52 -12.78 -10.95
N ALA A 69 -0.76 -12.60 -11.31
CA ALA A 69 -1.43 -13.40 -12.34
C ALA A 69 -0.81 -13.19 -13.73
N ARG A 70 -0.61 -11.93 -14.16
CA ARG A 70 -0.04 -11.61 -15.48
C ARG A 70 1.39 -12.09 -15.64
N ALA A 71 2.21 -11.93 -14.60
CA ALA A 71 3.61 -12.35 -14.61
C ALA A 71 3.79 -13.85 -14.31
N ARG A 72 2.71 -14.59 -14.04
CA ARG A 72 2.72 -16.00 -13.61
C ARG A 72 3.63 -16.24 -12.40
N LEU A 73 3.62 -15.29 -11.47
CA LEU A 73 4.34 -15.40 -10.20
C LEU A 73 3.58 -16.33 -9.24
N PRO A 74 4.26 -16.87 -8.20
CA PRO A 74 3.59 -17.60 -7.14
C PRO A 74 2.43 -16.81 -6.54
N GLN A 75 1.28 -17.47 -6.32
CA GLN A 75 0.17 -16.82 -5.62
C GLN A 75 0.58 -16.52 -4.19
N ILE A 76 0.22 -15.31 -3.74
CA ILE A 76 0.52 -14.79 -2.42
C ILE A 76 -0.78 -14.34 -1.76
N GLU A 77 -0.86 -14.52 -0.45
CA GLU A 77 -1.89 -13.87 0.35
C GLU A 77 -1.41 -12.46 0.68
N VAL A 78 -2.27 -11.48 0.38
CA VAL A 78 -2.04 -10.08 0.76
C VAL A 78 -2.78 -9.84 2.07
N PRO A 79 -2.07 -9.73 3.21
CA PRO A 79 -2.70 -9.51 4.50
C PRO A 79 -3.30 -8.10 4.59
N LEU A 80 -4.32 -7.96 5.44
CA LEU A 80 -5.03 -6.70 5.62
C LEU A 80 -4.09 -5.65 6.24
N LEU A 81 -3.91 -4.53 5.54
CA LEU A 81 -3.20 -3.31 6.01
C LEU A 81 -1.81 -3.56 6.63
N SER A 82 -1.13 -4.63 6.27
CA SER A 82 0.17 -4.96 6.86
C SER A 82 1.23 -3.96 6.39
N GLY A 83 1.93 -3.33 7.35
CA GLY A 83 2.98 -2.34 7.08
C GLY A 83 2.59 -0.89 7.37
N THR A 84 1.33 -0.60 7.67
CA THR A 84 0.92 0.70 8.19
C THR A 84 1.17 0.71 9.70
N ARG A 85 2.03 1.62 10.20
CA ARG A 85 2.06 1.92 11.64
C ARG A 85 0.70 2.51 11.99
N LEU A 86 -0.15 1.73 12.67
CA LEU A 86 -1.31 2.22 13.41
C LEU A 86 -0.85 2.93 14.68
#